data_AF-A0A7W6J8U7-F1
#
_entry.id   AF-A0A7W6J8U7-F1
#
_cell.length_a   1.000
_cell.length_b   1.000
_cell.length_c   1.000
_cell.angle_alpha   90.00
_cell.angle_beta   90.00
_cell.angle_gamma   90.00
#
_symmetry.space_group_name_H-M   'P 1'
#
loop_
_entity.id
_entity.type
_entity.pdbx_description
1 polymer ?
#
loop_
_entity_poly.entity_id
_entity_poly.type
_entity_poly.pdbx_seq_one_letter_code
_entity_poly.pdbx_strand_id
1 'polypeptide(L)'
;MADFYAARGGTIPPLPWTNFAPPLSLSLKDVVSALGGAEGNPWPLVLSHIAKGILPIVKKGRKGALLDTLYVRDFRLWNDFAISAGKFHAMDGFFLTGQDAAFLLNASITQISSLVKANLLPQGKIPAYKVWEFRRKFITPKEVASRLVLNGESAKANLVGAEMNRSSLKTVAPDVFVRHRAEVEEFYGRRLAKGREESPNFLSL
;
A
#
# COMPACT_ATOMS: atom_id res chain seq x y z
N MET A 1 -24.25 -52.54 33.66
CA MET A 1 -24.57 -51.28 32.97
C MET A 1 -23.36 -50.36 33.16
N ALA A 2 -22.26 -50.68 32.47
CA ALA A 2 -20.92 -50.20 32.78
C ALA A 2 -20.34 -49.39 31.61
N ASP A 3 -20.00 -48.14 31.92
CA ASP A 3 -18.86 -47.36 31.45
C ASP A 3 -18.44 -47.51 29.98
N PHE A 4 -19.02 -46.62 29.17
CA PHE A 4 -18.68 -46.43 27.77
C PHE A 4 -18.00 -45.06 27.55
N TYR A 5 -16.91 -44.76 28.27
CA TYR A 5 -16.01 -43.63 27.95
C TYR A 5 -14.56 -43.93 28.33
N ALA A 6 -13.90 -44.78 27.54
CA ALA A 6 -12.44 -44.79 27.49
C ALA A 6 -11.98 -43.64 26.59
N ALA A 7 -11.67 -42.48 27.20
CA ALA A 7 -10.99 -41.37 26.55
C ALA A 7 -9.58 -41.82 26.12
N ARG A 8 -9.44 -42.27 24.88
CA ARG A 8 -8.12 -42.51 24.28
C ARG A 8 -7.42 -41.18 24.11
N GLY A 9 -6.32 -40.99 24.84
CA GLY A 9 -5.36 -39.91 24.64
C GLY A 9 -4.74 -40.01 23.25
N GLY A 10 -5.41 -39.40 22.27
CA GLY A 10 -4.85 -39.17 20.95
C GLY A 10 -3.97 -37.93 21.01
N THR A 11 -2.66 -38.14 20.95
CA THR A 11 -1.72 -37.12 20.49
C THR A 11 -2.13 -36.73 19.07
N ILE A 12 -2.94 -35.68 18.93
CA ILE A 12 -3.21 -35.06 17.63
C ILE A 12 -1.84 -34.57 17.14
N PRO A 13 -1.27 -35.12 16.05
CA PRO A 13 -0.03 -34.61 15.51
C PRO A 13 -0.25 -33.12 15.20
N PRO A 14 0.68 -32.23 15.54
CA PRO A 14 0.55 -30.83 15.18
C PRO A 14 0.33 -30.79 13.67
N LEU A 15 -0.84 -30.30 13.28
CA LEU A 15 -1.18 -30.24 11.88
C LEU A 15 -0.08 -29.44 11.17
N PRO A 16 0.44 -29.88 10.00
CA PRO A 16 1.61 -29.28 9.34
C PRO A 16 1.41 -27.83 8.85
N TRP A 17 0.28 -27.22 9.18
CA TRP A 17 -0.18 -25.90 8.72
C TRP A 17 0.05 -24.77 9.75
N THR A 18 0.86 -24.95 10.80
CA THR A 18 1.10 -23.90 11.81
C THR A 18 1.83 -22.66 11.26
N ASN A 19 2.26 -22.66 10.00
CA ASN A 19 2.79 -21.48 9.30
C ASN A 19 1.76 -20.73 8.42
N PHE A 20 0.46 -21.05 8.49
CA PHE A 20 -0.58 -20.28 7.80
C PHE A 20 -0.90 -18.99 8.54
N ALA A 21 0.08 -18.10 8.69
CA ALA A 21 -0.28 -16.68 8.74
C ALA A 21 -1.14 -16.42 7.50
N PRO A 22 -2.38 -15.92 7.64
CA PRO A 22 -3.23 -15.68 6.48
C PRO A 22 -2.43 -14.81 5.50
N PRO A 23 -2.45 -15.14 4.19
CA PRO A 23 -1.63 -14.43 3.23
C PRO A 23 -1.86 -12.93 3.38
N LEU A 24 -0.76 -12.18 3.47
CA LEU A 24 -0.80 -10.73 3.58
C LEU A 24 -1.74 -10.20 2.50
N SER A 25 -2.68 -9.35 2.89
CA SER A 25 -3.64 -8.76 1.96
C SER A 25 -3.67 -7.26 2.17
N LEU A 26 -3.64 -6.53 1.06
CA LEU A 26 -3.76 -5.08 1.03
C LEU A 26 -5.03 -4.70 0.29
N SER A 27 -5.64 -3.58 0.68
CA SER A 27 -6.71 -3.02 -0.13
C SER A 27 -6.14 -2.61 -1.50
N LEU A 28 -6.96 -2.65 -2.54
CA LEU A 28 -6.57 -2.21 -3.87
C LEU A 28 -6.03 -0.77 -3.83
N LYS A 29 -6.67 0.10 -3.05
CA LYS A 29 -6.24 1.50 -2.87
C LYS A 29 -4.84 1.60 -2.27
N ASP A 30 -4.54 0.78 -1.26
CA ASP A 30 -3.22 0.73 -0.62
C ASP A 30 -2.14 0.25 -1.60
N VAL A 31 -2.44 -0.78 -2.40
CA VAL A 31 -1.52 -1.26 -3.44
C VAL A 31 -1.25 -0.18 -4.47
N VAL A 32 -2.29 0.40 -5.08
CA VAL A 32 -2.12 1.45 -6.10
C VAL A 32 -1.39 2.68 -5.52
N SER A 33 -1.66 3.03 -4.27
CA SER A 33 -0.92 4.08 -3.56
C SER A 33 0.55 3.73 -3.39
N ALA A 34 0.88 2.49 -3.03
CA ALA A 34 2.27 2.05 -2.89
C ALA A 34 3.03 1.93 -4.22
N LEU A 35 2.31 1.71 -5.33
CA LEU A 35 2.90 1.67 -6.67
C LEU A 35 3.22 3.05 -7.23
N GLY A 36 2.43 4.07 -6.88
CA GLY A 36 2.48 5.40 -7.49
C GLY A 36 3.61 6.31 -7.02
N GLY A 37 4.82 5.78 -6.88
CA GLY A 37 6.05 6.57 -7.01
C GLY A 37 6.31 7.00 -8.47
N ALA A 38 5.66 6.35 -9.44
CA ALA A 38 5.76 6.72 -10.85
C ALA A 38 4.96 7.99 -11.20
N GLU A 39 5.40 8.69 -12.24
CA GLU A 39 4.79 9.94 -12.71
C GLU A 39 3.38 9.68 -13.26
N GLY A 40 2.35 10.36 -12.70
CA GLY A 40 0.99 10.41 -13.25
C GLY A 40 -0.04 9.57 -12.49
N ASN A 41 -1.25 9.42 -13.07
CA ASN A 41 -2.36 8.69 -12.45
C ASN A 41 -2.35 7.20 -12.83
N PRO A 42 -2.09 6.26 -11.89
CA PRO A 42 -2.08 4.84 -12.19
C PRO A 42 -3.47 4.23 -12.40
N TRP A 43 -4.54 4.87 -11.91
CA TRP A 43 -5.86 4.25 -11.84
C TRP A 43 -6.45 3.83 -13.20
N PRO A 44 -6.41 4.64 -14.27
CA PRO A 44 -6.94 4.20 -15.56
C PRO A 44 -6.30 2.91 -16.07
N LEU A 45 -4.97 2.80 -15.95
CA LEU A 45 -4.23 1.62 -16.40
C LEU A 45 -4.52 0.41 -15.51
N VAL A 46 -4.55 0.60 -14.19
CA VAL A 46 -4.89 -0.44 -13.21
C VAL A 46 -6.29 -0.99 -13.47
N LEU A 47 -7.29 -0.11 -13.61
CA LEU A 47 -8.68 -0.52 -13.86
C LEU A 47 -8.81 -1.25 -15.20
N SER A 48 -8.10 -0.81 -16.24
CA SER A 48 -8.06 -1.51 -17.53
C SER A 48 -7.50 -2.93 -17.40
N HIS A 49 -6.41 -3.11 -16.64
CA HIS A 49 -5.80 -4.43 -16.45
C HIS A 49 -6.63 -5.36 -15.57
N ILE A 50 -7.31 -4.81 -14.56
CA ILE A 50 -8.30 -5.55 -13.76
C ILE A 50 -9.44 -6.02 -14.66
N ALA A 51 -10.00 -5.12 -15.49
CA ALA A 51 -11.10 -5.45 -16.39
C ALA A 51 -10.73 -6.54 -17.41
N LYS A 52 -9.47 -6.62 -17.82
CA LYS A 52 -8.91 -7.67 -18.70
C LYS A 52 -8.55 -8.96 -17.97
N GLY A 53 -8.71 -9.03 -16.64
CA GLY A 53 -8.35 -10.20 -15.84
C GLY A 53 -6.84 -10.39 -15.64
N ILE A 54 -6.01 -9.39 -15.96
CA ILE A 54 -4.54 -9.46 -15.87
C ILE A 54 -4.08 -9.24 -14.42
N LEU A 55 -4.67 -8.26 -13.73
CA LEU A 55 -4.34 -7.97 -12.33
C LEU A 55 -5.33 -8.67 -11.39
N PRO A 56 -4.92 -9.69 -10.63
CA PRO A 56 -5.82 -10.41 -9.77
C PRO A 56 -6.24 -9.54 -8.58
N ILE A 57 -7.54 -9.54 -8.32
CA ILE A 57 -8.15 -8.92 -7.16
C ILE A 57 -9.16 -9.88 -6.54
N VAL A 58 -9.40 -9.74 -5.24
CA VAL A 58 -10.43 -10.47 -4.52
C VAL A 58 -11.35 -9.49 -3.81
N LYS A 59 -12.64 -9.81 -3.76
CA LYS A 59 -13.60 -9.04 -2.98
C LYS A 59 -13.63 -9.56 -1.54
N LYS A 60 -13.42 -8.68 -0.56
CA LYS A 60 -13.52 -8.99 0.87
C LYS A 60 -14.69 -8.20 1.47
N GLY A 61 -15.74 -8.91 1.85
CA GLY A 61 -16.94 -8.33 2.44
C GLY A 61 -18.02 -7.91 1.43
N ARG A 62 -19.17 -7.50 1.97
CA ARG A 62 -20.38 -7.16 1.19
C ARG A 62 -20.82 -5.70 1.32
N LYS A 63 -20.29 -4.94 2.26
CA LYS A 63 -20.72 -3.57 2.58
C LYS A 63 -19.61 -2.56 2.25
N GLY A 64 -19.99 -1.37 1.77
CA GLY A 64 -19.07 -0.28 1.43
C GLY A 64 -19.02 0.02 -0.07
N ALA A 65 -18.28 1.07 -0.44
CA ALA A 65 -18.01 1.37 -1.85
C ALA A 65 -17.19 0.23 -2.47
N LEU A 66 -17.42 -0.03 -3.76
CA LEU A 66 -16.83 -1.20 -4.44
C LEU A 66 -15.31 -1.27 -4.23
N LEU A 67 -14.59 -0.18 -4.50
CA LEU A 67 -13.12 -0.11 -4.40
C LEU A 67 -12.60 -0.40 -2.98
N ASP A 68 -13.35 -0.05 -1.93
CA ASP A 68 -12.98 -0.31 -0.54
C ASP A 68 -13.13 -1.79 -0.16
N THR A 69 -13.88 -2.55 -0.95
CA THR A 69 -14.05 -4.00 -0.78
C THR A 69 -13.07 -4.84 -1.60
N LEU A 70 -12.25 -4.22 -2.46
CA LEU A 70 -11.29 -4.92 -3.32
C LEU A 70 -9.92 -5.02 -2.64
N TYR A 71 -9.33 -6.20 -2.70
CA TYR A 71 -8.05 -6.54 -2.08
C TYR A 71 -7.15 -7.29 -3.06
N VAL A 72 -5.84 -7.19 -2.82
CA VAL A 72 -4.80 -7.92 -3.53
C VAL A 72 -4.16 -8.92 -2.57
N ARG A 73 -3.92 -10.14 -3.06
CA ARG A 73 -3.24 -11.22 -2.33
C ARG A 73 -1.95 -11.69 -3.01
N ASP A 74 -1.91 -11.62 -4.33
CA ASP A 74 -0.71 -11.92 -5.11
C ASP A 74 -0.03 -10.62 -5.50
N PHE A 75 1.08 -10.29 -4.83
CA PHE A 75 1.83 -9.07 -5.09
C PHE A 75 2.82 -9.19 -6.24
N ARG A 76 3.12 -10.40 -6.74
CA ARG A 76 4.13 -10.60 -7.81
C ARG A 76 3.68 -9.93 -9.10
N LEU A 77 2.49 -10.27 -9.58
CA LEU A 77 1.90 -9.68 -10.79
C LEU A 77 1.73 -8.16 -10.68
N TRP A 78 1.46 -7.66 -9.48
CA TRP A 78 1.34 -6.22 -9.23
C TRP A 78 2.69 -5.50 -9.26
N ASN A 79 3.75 -6.13 -8.77
CA ASN A 79 5.11 -5.60 -8.88
C ASN A 79 5.59 -5.60 -10.34
N ASP A 80 5.33 -6.66 -11.10
CA ASP A 80 5.67 -6.75 -12.53
C ASP A 80 4.92 -5.69 -13.35
N PHE A 81 3.63 -5.51 -13.06
CA PHE A 81 2.83 -4.42 -13.62
C PHE A 81 3.44 -3.06 -13.31
N ALA A 82 3.86 -2.83 -12.07
CA ALA A 82 4.42 -1.54 -11.67
C ALA A 82 5.79 -1.25 -12.30
N ILE A 83 6.54 -2.28 -12.70
CA ILE A 83 7.79 -2.16 -13.44
C ILE A 83 7.50 -1.87 -14.92
N SER A 84 6.52 -2.56 -15.51
CA SER A 84 6.19 -2.46 -16.95
C SER A 84 5.35 -1.25 -17.32
N ALA A 85 4.53 -0.72 -16.40
CA ALA A 85 3.61 0.38 -16.67
C ALA A 85 4.29 1.70 -17.08
N GLY A 86 5.59 1.85 -16.86
CA GLY A 86 6.35 3.03 -17.27
C GLY A 86 5.83 4.32 -16.65
N LYS A 87 5.67 5.38 -17.48
CA LYS A 87 5.06 6.65 -17.07
C LYS A 87 3.54 6.56 -17.22
N PHE A 88 2.81 6.96 -16.20
CA PHE A 88 1.35 7.06 -16.27
C PHE A 88 0.92 8.35 -16.98
N HIS A 89 -0.36 8.41 -17.35
CA HIS A 89 -0.92 9.58 -18.03
C HIS A 89 -0.84 10.83 -17.15
N ALA A 90 -0.33 11.91 -17.73
CA ALA A 90 -0.41 13.24 -17.14
C ALA A 90 -1.89 13.66 -17.04
N MET A 91 -2.25 14.31 -15.94
CA MET A 91 -3.60 14.84 -15.72
C MET A 91 -3.57 16.36 -15.74
N ASP A 92 -2.97 16.93 -16.79
CA ASP A 92 -2.88 18.38 -16.93
C ASP A 92 -4.28 18.97 -17.21
N GLY A 93 -4.56 20.13 -16.62
CA GLY A 93 -5.85 20.82 -16.77
C GLY A 93 -7.00 20.29 -15.89
N PHE A 94 -6.81 19.17 -15.17
CA PHE A 94 -7.84 18.65 -14.26
C PHE A 94 -7.76 19.27 -12.87
N PHE A 95 -8.92 19.63 -12.33
CA PHE A 95 -9.09 20.10 -10.97
C PHE A 95 -9.79 19.05 -10.13
N LEU A 96 -9.25 18.79 -8.95
CA LEU A 96 -9.69 17.78 -8.02
C LEU A 96 -10.38 18.43 -6.82
N THR A 97 -11.39 17.76 -6.30
CA THR A 97 -11.95 18.08 -4.98
C THR A 97 -11.02 17.56 -3.87
N GLY A 98 -11.27 17.98 -2.63
CA GLY A 98 -10.58 17.41 -1.46
C GLY A 98 -10.81 15.90 -1.30
N GLN A 99 -11.98 15.39 -1.72
CA GLN A 99 -12.29 13.96 -1.71
C GLN A 99 -11.47 13.19 -2.74
N ASP A 100 -11.34 13.73 -3.96
CA ASP A 100 -10.50 13.13 -5.00
C ASP A 100 -9.02 13.10 -4.57
N ALA A 101 -8.53 14.19 -3.98
CA ALA A 101 -7.18 14.24 -3.42
C ALA A 101 -6.98 13.22 -2.28
N ALA A 102 -7.96 13.09 -1.37
CA ALA A 102 -7.93 12.07 -0.30
C ALA A 102 -7.91 10.64 -0.87
N PHE A 103 -8.65 10.41 -1.96
CA PHE A 103 -8.62 9.14 -2.67
C PHE A 103 -7.24 8.86 -3.28
N LEU A 104 -6.70 9.81 -4.06
CA LEU A 104 -5.42 9.64 -4.78
C LEU A 104 -4.19 9.61 -3.87
N LEU A 105 -4.22 10.29 -2.72
CA LEU A 105 -3.14 10.28 -1.72
C LEU A 105 -3.30 9.17 -0.68
N ASN A 106 -4.38 8.37 -0.78
CA ASN A 106 -4.73 7.36 0.21
C ASN A 106 -4.78 7.90 1.65
N ALA A 107 -5.33 9.10 1.78
CA ALA A 107 -5.47 9.86 3.02
C ALA A 107 -6.95 10.03 3.40
N SER A 108 -7.22 10.47 4.62
CA SER A 108 -8.54 10.93 5.04
C SER A 108 -8.77 12.38 4.63
N ILE A 109 -10.03 12.81 4.58
CA ILE A 109 -10.38 14.22 4.32
C ILE A 109 -9.75 15.14 5.37
N THR A 110 -9.74 14.74 6.64
CA THR A 110 -9.07 15.49 7.72
C THR A 110 -7.58 15.68 7.46
N GLN A 111 -6.90 14.62 6.96
CA GLN A 111 -5.49 14.73 6.58
C GLN A 111 -5.30 15.70 5.41
N ILE A 112 -6.18 15.68 4.40
CA ILE A 112 -6.14 16.68 3.31
C ILE A 112 -6.29 18.10 3.84
N SER A 113 -7.23 18.34 4.77
CA SER A 113 -7.39 19.65 5.40
C SER A 113 -6.11 20.09 6.14
N SER A 114 -5.44 19.18 6.85
CA SER A 114 -4.14 19.48 7.47
C SER A 114 -3.06 19.80 6.45
N LEU A 115 -3.01 19.10 5.31
CA LEU A 115 -2.07 19.40 4.22
C LEU A 115 -2.32 20.78 3.60
N VAL A 116 -3.58 21.17 3.43
CA VAL A 116 -3.95 22.52 2.96
C VAL A 116 -3.56 23.58 3.99
N LYS A 117 -3.85 23.36 5.28
CA LYS A 117 -3.46 24.28 6.37
C LYS A 117 -1.94 24.47 6.46
N ALA A 118 -1.18 23.42 6.19
CA ALA A 118 0.28 23.46 6.15
C ALA A 118 0.85 23.99 4.81
N ASN A 119 0.01 24.48 3.89
CA ASN A 119 0.40 24.95 2.55
C ASN A 119 1.13 23.90 1.69
N LEU A 120 0.94 22.61 1.97
CA LEU A 120 1.48 21.51 1.18
C LEU A 120 0.59 21.16 -0.01
N LEU A 121 -0.69 21.54 0.06
CA LEU A 121 -1.65 21.49 -1.03
C LEU A 121 -2.37 22.84 -1.15
N PRO A 122 -2.79 23.26 -2.36
CA PRO A 122 -3.52 24.50 -2.54
C PRO A 122 -4.93 24.44 -1.92
N GLN A 123 -5.43 25.59 -1.48
CA GLN A 123 -6.80 25.73 -0.98
C GLN A 123 -7.82 25.68 -2.14
N GLY A 124 -9.01 25.14 -1.87
CA GLY A 124 -10.10 25.07 -2.85
C GLY A 124 -9.95 23.92 -3.84
N LYS A 125 -10.03 24.22 -5.15
CA LYS A 125 -9.86 23.23 -6.21
C LYS A 125 -8.38 22.92 -6.40
N ILE A 126 -8.00 21.64 -6.25
CA ILE A 126 -6.60 21.21 -6.28
C ILE A 126 -6.24 20.77 -7.70
N PRO A 127 -5.29 21.43 -8.38
CA PRO A 127 -4.83 20.94 -9.68
C PRO A 127 -4.23 19.53 -9.55
N ALA A 128 -4.59 18.60 -10.43
CA ALA A 128 -4.16 17.21 -10.32
C ALA A 128 -2.64 17.05 -10.32
N TYR A 129 -1.91 17.87 -11.09
CA TYR A 129 -0.44 17.84 -11.10
C TYR A 129 0.16 18.18 -9.72
N LYS A 130 -0.51 18.97 -8.87
CA LYS A 130 -0.05 19.28 -7.51
C LYS A 130 -0.16 18.07 -6.57
N VAL A 131 -1.16 17.22 -6.76
CA VAL A 131 -1.26 15.94 -6.02
C VAL A 131 -0.11 15.02 -6.39
N TRP A 132 0.28 14.96 -7.67
CA TRP A 132 1.42 14.16 -8.10
C TRP A 132 2.76 14.77 -7.67
N GLU A 133 2.90 16.09 -7.71
CA GLU A 133 4.06 16.79 -7.17
C GLU A 133 4.24 16.50 -5.68
N PHE A 134 3.15 16.56 -4.92
CA PHE A 134 3.13 16.19 -3.50
C PHE A 134 3.62 14.75 -3.30
N ARG A 135 3.08 13.78 -4.07
CA ARG A 135 3.52 12.38 -3.97
C ARG A 135 4.98 12.17 -4.30
N ARG A 136 5.55 12.91 -5.26
CA ARG A 136 6.99 12.82 -5.56
C ARG A 136 7.86 13.34 -4.42
N LYS A 137 7.44 14.41 -3.76
CA LYS A 137 8.23 15.07 -2.71
C LYS A 137 8.06 14.44 -1.35
N PHE A 138 6.88 13.87 -1.07
CA PHE A 138 6.49 13.45 0.26
C PHE A 138 5.96 12.02 0.29
N ILE A 139 6.07 11.40 1.45
CA ILE A 139 5.59 10.05 1.70
C ILE A 139 4.93 9.95 3.08
N THR A 140 3.91 9.11 3.19
CA THR A 140 3.19 8.86 4.44
C THR A 140 3.65 7.55 5.08
N PRO A 141 3.54 7.38 6.41
CA PRO A 141 3.75 6.08 7.07
C PRO A 141 2.86 4.97 6.51
N LYS A 142 1.65 5.32 6.05
CA LYS A 142 0.71 4.38 5.43
C LYS A 142 1.26 3.84 4.11
N GLU A 143 1.76 4.72 3.24
CA GLU A 143 2.36 4.31 1.97
C GLU A 143 3.58 3.41 2.20
N VAL A 144 4.45 3.77 3.15
CA VAL A 144 5.62 2.94 3.51
C VAL A 144 5.18 1.56 4.02
N ALA A 145 4.20 1.49 4.92
CA ALA A 145 3.67 0.20 5.39
C ALA A 145 3.12 -0.65 4.23
N SER A 146 2.39 -0.04 3.30
CA SER A 146 1.88 -0.75 2.13
C SER A 146 3.00 -1.25 1.21
N ARG A 147 4.07 -0.48 1.01
CA ARG A 147 5.24 -0.92 0.23
C ARG A 147 5.99 -2.07 0.90
N LEU A 148 6.18 -2.02 2.22
CA LEU A 148 6.78 -3.12 2.98
C LEU A 148 5.94 -4.40 2.82
N VAL A 149 4.61 -4.30 2.90
CA VAL A 149 3.71 -5.45 2.68
C VAL A 149 3.77 -5.98 1.24
N LEU A 150 3.86 -5.11 0.23
CA LEU A 150 4.09 -5.54 -1.16
C LEU A 150 5.41 -6.29 -1.35
N ASN A 151 6.41 -5.99 -0.52
CA ASN A 151 7.71 -6.66 -0.48
C ASN A 151 7.74 -7.87 0.46
N GLY A 152 6.59 -8.29 1.00
CA GLY A 152 6.47 -9.48 1.86
C GLY A 152 6.72 -9.23 3.35
N GLU A 153 6.95 -8.00 3.77
CA GLU A 153 7.13 -7.63 5.18
C GLU A 153 5.78 -7.27 5.85
N SER A 154 5.49 -7.82 7.03
CA SER A 154 4.32 -7.40 7.80
C SER A 154 4.55 -6.01 8.42
N ALA A 155 3.78 -5.02 7.99
CA ALA A 155 3.90 -3.65 8.47
C ALA A 155 2.53 -3.01 8.75
N LYS A 156 2.48 -2.21 9.83
CA LYS A 156 1.32 -1.36 10.17
C LYS A 156 1.74 0.11 10.16
N ALA A 157 0.89 0.98 9.64
CA ALA A 157 1.19 2.40 9.46
C ALA A 157 1.60 3.11 10.76
N ASN A 158 0.98 2.77 11.90
CA ASN A 158 1.32 3.34 13.20
C ASN A 158 2.71 2.89 13.70
N LEU A 159 3.08 1.62 13.48
CA LEU A 159 4.40 1.11 13.84
C LEU A 159 5.49 1.73 12.97
N VAL A 160 5.24 1.85 11.67
CA VAL A 160 6.11 2.55 10.71
C VAL A 160 6.26 4.02 11.12
N GLY A 161 5.18 4.69 11.52
CA GLY A 161 5.26 6.07 12.03
C GLY A 161 6.12 6.19 13.29
N ALA A 162 6.02 5.25 14.22
CA ALA A 162 6.84 5.21 15.43
C ALA A 162 8.32 4.87 15.13
N GLU A 163 8.59 4.02 14.15
CA GLU A 163 9.94 3.75 13.64
C GLU A 163 10.56 5.02 13.06
N MET A 164 9.85 5.72 12.16
CA MET A 164 10.33 6.98 11.58
C MET A 164 10.64 8.05 12.64
N ASN A 165 9.80 8.16 13.67
CA ASN A 165 10.03 9.07 14.79
C ASN A 165 11.32 8.72 15.56
N ARG A 166 11.57 7.43 15.81
CA ARG A 166 12.79 6.97 16.51
C ARG A 166 14.05 7.18 15.67
N SER A 167 13.93 7.13 14.35
CA SER A 167 15.04 7.35 13.41
C SER A 167 15.33 8.82 13.12
N SER A 168 14.75 9.76 13.87
CA SER A 168 14.92 11.21 13.68
C SER A 168 14.45 11.74 12.32
N LEU A 169 13.62 11.00 11.58
CA LEU A 169 13.02 11.49 10.34
C LEU A 169 11.93 12.51 10.66
N LYS A 170 12.22 13.78 10.38
CA LYS A 170 11.35 14.91 10.74
C LYS A 170 10.10 14.95 9.87
N THR A 171 8.99 15.36 10.47
CA THR A 171 7.79 15.72 9.70
C THR A 171 8.02 17.04 8.99
N VAL A 172 7.43 17.21 7.81
CA VAL A 172 7.58 18.43 6.99
C VAL A 172 6.92 19.63 7.66
N ALA A 173 5.86 19.39 8.43
CA ALA A 173 5.16 20.41 9.21
C ALA A 173 4.71 19.82 10.57
N PRO A 174 4.48 20.67 11.59
CA PRO A 174 3.79 20.26 12.81
C PRO A 174 2.42 19.68 12.48
N ASP A 175 2.01 18.64 13.20
CA ASP A 175 0.70 17.96 13.07
C ASP A 175 0.40 17.31 11.70
N VAL A 176 1.37 17.30 10.78
CA VAL A 176 1.27 16.61 9.50
C VAL A 176 2.20 15.40 9.49
N PHE A 177 1.61 14.21 9.48
CA PHE A 177 2.34 12.93 9.47
C PHE A 177 2.93 12.57 8.10
N VAL A 178 3.57 13.52 7.42
CA VAL A 178 4.26 13.32 6.14
C VAL A 178 5.71 13.76 6.25
N ARG A 179 6.57 13.10 5.47
CA ARG A 179 8.02 13.27 5.49
C ARG A 179 8.55 13.45 4.08
N HIS A 180 9.75 13.99 3.95
CA HIS A 180 10.43 14.01 2.67
C HIS A 180 10.66 12.58 2.17
N ARG A 181 10.22 12.32 0.94
CA ARG A 181 10.31 10.99 0.34
C ARG A 181 11.76 10.51 0.25
N ALA A 182 12.67 11.38 -0.20
CA ALA A 182 14.08 11.05 -0.37
C ALA A 182 14.70 10.52 0.94
N GLU A 183 14.51 11.23 2.06
CA GLU A 183 15.05 10.84 3.38
C GLU A 183 14.49 9.50 3.86
N VAL A 184 13.18 9.26 3.63
CA VAL A 184 12.53 8.01 4.02
C VAL A 184 12.99 6.85 3.14
N GLU A 185 13.10 7.06 1.83
CA GLU A 185 13.56 6.03 0.89
C GLU A 185 15.03 5.69 1.10
N GLU A 186 15.86 6.68 1.46
CA GLU A 186 17.24 6.46 1.90
C GLU A 186 17.29 5.63 3.19
N PHE A 187 16.51 6.00 4.21
CA PHE A 187 16.48 5.30 5.49
C PHE A 187 16.03 3.84 5.38
N TYR A 188 14.93 3.56 4.66
CA TYR A 188 14.45 2.19 4.49
C TYR A 188 15.25 1.41 3.42
N GLY A 189 15.89 2.11 2.48
CA GLY A 189 16.76 1.55 1.45
C GLY A 189 16.16 0.33 0.74
N ARG A 190 16.87 -0.79 0.84
CA ARG A 190 16.51 -2.06 0.19
C ARG A 190 15.15 -2.63 0.62
N ARG A 191 14.66 -2.30 1.82
CA ARG A 191 13.32 -2.76 2.28
C ARG A 191 12.19 -2.17 1.44
N LEU A 192 12.38 -0.97 0.90
CA LEU A 192 11.43 -0.31 0.00
C LEU A 192 11.80 -0.46 -1.47
N ALA A 193 13.04 -0.84 -1.80
CA ALA A 193 13.40 -1.21 -3.15
C ALA A 193 12.53 -2.40 -3.57
N LYS A 194 11.80 -2.25 -4.69
CA LYS A 194 11.01 -3.35 -5.26
C LYS A 194 11.97 -4.50 -5.55
N GLY A 195 11.58 -5.73 -5.22
CA GLY A 195 12.39 -6.95 -5.31
C GLY A 195 13.06 -7.18 -6.68
N ARG A 196 14.15 -6.46 -6.94
CA ARG A 196 15.09 -6.70 -8.04
C ARG A 196 16.18 -7.69 -7.65
N GLU A 197 16.36 -7.95 -6.36
CA GLU A 197 17.43 -8.82 -5.89
C GLU A 197 16.85 -10.20 -5.55
N GLU A 198 17.08 -11.10 -6.50
CA GLU A 198 17.28 -12.53 -6.32
C GLU A 198 16.04 -13.32 -5.89
N SER A 199 15.27 -13.81 -6.87
CA SER A 199 14.83 -15.20 -6.75
C SER A 199 16.12 -16.03 -6.75
N PRO A 200 16.52 -16.68 -5.63
CA PRO A 200 17.56 -17.70 -5.72
C PRO A 200 17.03 -18.70 -6.74
N ASN A 201 17.89 -19.18 -7.64
CA ASN A 201 17.60 -20.32 -8.49
C ASN A 201 17.27 -21.54 -7.60
N PHE A 202 16.05 -21.60 -7.07
CA PHE A 202 15.41 -22.83 -6.65
C PHE A 202 15.01 -23.51 -7.95
N LEU A 203 15.96 -24.22 -8.57
CA LEU A 203 15.78 -25.39 -9.43
C LEU A 203 17.12 -25.71 -10.12
N SER A 204 18.00 -26.35 -9.37
CA SER A 204 18.93 -27.34 -9.90
C SER A 204 18.98 -28.51 -8.91
N LEU A 205 17.91 -29.31 -8.93
CA LEU A 205 17.88 -30.68 -8.42
C LEU A 205 17.23 -31.55 -9.50
#